data_AF-A0A956EY88-F1
#
_entry.id   AF-A0A956EY88-F1
#
_cell.length_a   1.000
_cell.length_b   1.000
_cell.length_c   1.000
_cell.angle_alpha   90.00
_cell.angle_beta   90.00
_cell.angle_gamma   90.00
#
_symmetry.space_group_name_H-M   'P 1'
#
loop_
_entity.id
_entity.type
_entity.pdbx_description
1 polymer ?
#
loop_
_entity_poly.entity_id
_entity_poly.type
_entity_poly.pdbx_seq_one_letter_code
_entity_poly.pdbx_strand_id
1 'polypeptide(L)'
;NLEELRERLVAVYGSDFGIHDVTWLSRFTDAARQAARYRSGRVLLAGDAAHVHSPVGGQGLNLGVQDAVNLGWKLAQVVRGTSTDDLLDTYHGERHPVGAQVLKHTLAITALSRGDDRTNALRDSLAEVFAMDEPRRHFGALMSGLDIHYDFGPGHPLLGRRMPDLDLIVEGKHTRAFELLRTAKPLLLNFVAVPLRAGQDHLQSVVAKCSERWVLPGIGEVTPPSAVLVRPDGHVAWVGEGRDEGLDAALRRWFRR
;
A
#
# COMPACT_ATOMS: atom_id res chain seq x y z
N ASN A 1 34.34 2.55 10.86
CA ASN A 1 35.44 2.40 9.84
C ASN A 1 35.74 0.90 9.71
N LEU A 2 36.72 0.45 8.91
CA LEU A 2 36.98 -1.00 8.74
C LEU A 2 37.39 -1.68 10.05
N GLU A 3 38.21 -1.01 10.86
CA GLU A 3 38.65 -1.50 12.16
C GLU A 3 37.48 -1.77 13.10
N GLU A 4 36.57 -0.81 13.23
CA GLU A 4 35.34 -0.99 14.01
C GLU A 4 34.47 -2.15 13.49
N LEU A 5 34.39 -2.35 12.17
CA LEU A 5 33.66 -3.51 11.63
C LEU A 5 34.32 -4.83 12.04
N ARG A 6 35.65 -4.92 11.99
CA ARG A 6 36.41 -6.10 12.43
C ARG A 6 36.16 -6.38 13.91
N GLU A 7 36.27 -5.37 14.77
CA GLU A 7 35.98 -5.48 16.20
C GLU A 7 34.58 -6.03 16.46
N ARG A 8 33.57 -5.55 15.72
CA ARG A 8 32.18 -6.01 15.88
C ARG A 8 31.96 -7.43 15.37
N LEU A 9 32.58 -7.81 14.26
CA LEU A 9 32.53 -9.19 13.75
C LEU A 9 33.16 -10.17 14.76
N VAL A 10 34.32 -9.83 15.32
CA VAL A 10 34.95 -10.64 16.37
C VAL A 10 34.07 -10.73 17.61
N ALA A 11 33.48 -9.62 18.05
CA ALA A 11 32.62 -9.62 19.24
C ALA A 11 31.34 -10.47 19.08
N VAL A 12 30.78 -10.55 17.87
CA VAL A 12 29.51 -11.26 17.59
C VAL A 12 29.74 -12.70 17.13
N TYR A 13 30.73 -12.92 16.28
CA TYR A 13 30.97 -14.19 15.59
C TYR A 13 32.29 -14.88 15.99
N GLY A 14 33.13 -14.24 16.81
CA GLY A 14 34.43 -14.77 17.23
C GLY A 14 35.55 -14.64 16.19
N SER A 15 35.28 -14.04 15.03
CA SER A 15 36.23 -13.85 13.92
C SER A 15 35.84 -12.64 13.08
N ASP A 16 36.81 -11.94 12.49
CA ASP A 16 36.58 -10.90 11.47
C ASP A 16 36.55 -11.48 10.04
N PHE A 17 36.71 -12.81 9.91
CA PHE A 17 36.78 -13.54 8.66
C PHE A 17 37.89 -13.05 7.70
N GLY A 18 38.89 -12.32 8.21
CA GLY A 18 39.96 -11.75 7.39
C GLY A 18 39.51 -10.64 6.46
N ILE A 19 38.40 -9.93 6.74
CA ILE A 19 37.82 -8.93 5.84
C ILE A 19 38.84 -7.87 5.34
N HIS A 20 38.88 -7.68 4.02
CA HIS A 20 39.77 -6.76 3.31
C HIS A 20 39.07 -6.16 2.05
N ASP A 21 39.72 -5.22 1.36
CA ASP A 21 39.28 -4.61 0.09
C ASP A 21 37.81 -4.13 0.06
N VAL A 22 37.40 -3.42 1.10
CA VAL A 22 36.00 -3.00 1.23
C VAL A 22 35.63 -1.90 0.24
N THR A 23 34.59 -2.16 -0.56
CA THR A 23 34.05 -1.23 -1.57
C THR A 23 33.06 -0.21 -0.98
N TRP A 24 32.31 -0.60 0.06
CA TRP A 24 31.34 0.27 0.71
C TRP A 24 31.15 -0.12 2.18
N LEU A 25 31.11 0.90 3.05
CA LEU A 25 30.79 0.77 4.47
C LEU A 25 29.70 1.78 4.81
N SER A 26 28.68 1.31 5.54
CA SER A 26 27.61 2.16 6.05
C SER A 26 27.21 1.71 7.45
N ARG A 27 26.60 2.63 8.20
CA ARG A 27 26.00 2.37 9.51
C ARG A 27 24.58 2.91 9.48
N PHE A 28 23.65 2.11 9.99
CA PHE A 28 22.28 2.49 10.23
C PHE A 28 21.90 2.19 11.69
N THR A 29 20.78 2.75 12.11
CA THR A 29 20.19 2.51 13.44
C THR A 29 18.75 2.04 13.26
N ASP A 30 18.10 1.70 14.36
CA ASP A 30 16.68 1.35 14.43
C ASP A 30 15.80 2.57 14.77
N ALA A 31 16.28 3.80 14.56
CA ALA A 31 15.53 5.02 14.83
C ALA A 31 14.18 5.00 14.09
N ALA A 32 13.09 4.98 14.86
CA ALA A 32 11.72 5.02 14.35
C ALA A 32 11.12 6.41 14.58
N ARG A 33 11.00 7.21 13.52
CA ARG A 33 10.46 8.58 13.59
C ARG A 33 9.52 8.83 12.42
N GLN A 34 8.45 9.56 12.67
CA GLN A 34 7.48 9.95 11.66
C GLN A 34 7.15 11.44 11.79
N ALA A 35 7.01 12.13 10.67
CA ALA A 35 6.59 13.52 10.63
C ALA A 35 5.16 13.63 11.16
N ALA A 36 4.94 14.50 12.15
CA ALA A 36 3.63 14.72 12.76
C ALA A 36 2.56 15.19 11.75
N ARG A 37 2.98 15.82 10.65
CA ARG A 37 2.11 16.24 9.55
C ARG A 37 2.81 15.97 8.23
N TYR A 38 2.09 15.33 7.31
CA TYR A 38 2.60 15.08 5.95
C TYR A 38 2.35 16.28 5.02
N ARG A 39 1.52 17.22 5.46
CA ARG A 39 1.18 18.43 4.74
C ARG A 39 1.15 19.62 5.71
N SER A 40 1.76 20.72 5.28
CA SER A 40 1.68 22.03 5.93
C SER A 40 1.46 23.09 4.85
N GLY A 41 0.19 23.42 4.58
CA GLY A 41 -0.18 24.26 3.45
C GLY A 41 0.28 23.65 2.13
N ARG A 42 1.20 24.35 1.44
CA ARG A 42 1.74 23.95 0.12
C ARG A 42 3.00 23.08 0.20
N VAL A 43 3.47 22.77 1.40
CA VAL A 43 4.63 21.90 1.62
C VAL A 43 4.14 20.51 2.02
N LEU A 44 4.60 19.48 1.32
CA LEU A 44 4.27 18.08 1.58
C LEU A 44 5.54 17.24 1.72
N LEU A 45 5.48 16.20 2.54
CA LEU A 45 6.59 15.27 2.81
C LEU A 45 6.18 13.85 2.37
N ALA A 46 7.09 13.12 1.73
CA ALA A 46 6.91 11.73 1.29
C ALA A 46 8.20 10.92 1.46
N GLY A 47 8.08 9.60 1.63
CA GLY A 47 9.24 8.71 1.82
C GLY A 47 10.01 9.01 3.10
N ASP A 48 11.33 8.86 3.07
CA ASP A 48 12.19 9.02 4.27
C ASP A 48 12.12 10.41 4.92
N ALA A 49 11.70 11.44 4.17
CA ALA A 49 11.44 12.77 4.73
C ALA A 49 10.21 12.78 5.68
N ALA A 50 9.28 11.85 5.50
CA ALA A 50 8.07 11.70 6.30
C ALA A 50 8.20 10.59 7.36
N HIS A 51 9.03 9.57 7.14
CA HIS A 51 9.18 8.45 8.08
C HIS A 51 10.52 7.74 7.90
N VAL A 52 11.21 7.47 9.02
CA VAL A 52 12.43 6.65 9.06
C VAL A 52 12.24 5.53 10.07
N HIS A 53 12.76 4.36 9.74
CA HIS A 53 12.67 3.15 10.57
C HIS A 53 13.81 2.18 10.24
N SER A 54 13.95 1.14 11.06
CA SER A 54 14.87 0.02 10.80
C SER A 54 14.66 -0.55 9.39
N PRO A 55 15.74 -0.86 8.62
CA PRO A 55 15.62 -1.41 7.27
C PRO A 55 15.10 -2.86 7.23
N VAL A 56 14.86 -3.46 8.40
CA VAL A 56 14.35 -4.83 8.51
C VAL A 56 13.08 -5.01 7.69
N GLY A 57 13.03 -6.09 6.90
CA GLY A 57 11.90 -6.37 6.00
C GLY A 57 11.84 -5.53 4.72
N GLY A 58 12.77 -4.60 4.48
CA GLY A 58 12.89 -3.88 3.21
C GLY A 58 11.74 -2.90 2.91
N GLN A 59 11.10 -2.34 3.93
CA GLN A 59 9.84 -1.61 3.76
C GLN A 59 9.99 -0.12 3.37
N GLY A 60 11.13 0.52 3.65
CA GLY A 60 11.27 1.99 3.52
C GLY A 60 11.03 2.50 2.09
N LEU A 61 11.77 1.97 1.11
CA LEU A 61 11.58 2.34 -0.31
C LEU A 61 10.17 2.02 -0.80
N ASN A 62 9.65 0.84 -0.45
CA ASN A 62 8.30 0.42 -0.83
C ASN A 62 7.24 1.40 -0.31
N LEU A 63 7.36 1.84 0.93
CA LEU A 63 6.46 2.79 1.56
C LEU A 63 6.54 4.18 0.88
N GLY A 64 7.76 4.66 0.60
CA GLY A 64 7.98 5.93 -0.09
C GLY A 64 7.46 5.97 -1.53
N VAL A 65 7.61 4.88 -2.29
CA VAL A 65 7.04 4.77 -3.65
C VAL A 65 5.51 4.85 -3.60
N GLN A 66 4.89 4.15 -2.65
CA GLN A 66 3.43 4.20 -2.49
C GLN A 66 2.94 5.58 -2.04
N ASP A 67 3.70 6.30 -1.21
CA ASP A 67 3.41 7.68 -0.86
C ASP A 67 3.40 8.59 -2.10
N ALA A 68 4.42 8.45 -2.95
CA ALA A 68 4.52 9.22 -4.19
C ALA A 68 3.36 8.91 -5.15
N VAL A 69 2.97 7.64 -5.28
CA VAL A 69 1.84 7.22 -6.13
C VAL A 69 0.51 7.75 -5.58
N ASN A 70 0.31 7.71 -4.24
CA ASN A 70 -0.89 8.28 -3.60
C ASN A 70 -0.98 9.81 -3.78
N LEU A 71 0.15 10.51 -3.62
CA LEU A 71 0.20 11.97 -3.69
C LEU A 71 0.14 12.50 -5.13
N GLY A 72 0.82 11.86 -6.08
CA GLY A 72 1.06 12.40 -7.41
C GLY A 72 -0.21 12.76 -8.17
N TRP A 73 -1.21 11.88 -8.17
CA TRP A 73 -2.47 12.14 -8.86
C TRP A 73 -3.32 13.22 -8.18
N LYS A 74 -3.32 13.25 -6.83
CA LYS A 74 -4.05 14.25 -6.04
C LYS A 74 -3.48 15.64 -6.26
N LEU A 75 -2.17 15.76 -6.16
CA LEU A 75 -1.45 17.01 -6.42
C LEU A 75 -1.67 17.49 -7.84
N ALA A 76 -1.60 16.59 -8.83
CA ALA A 76 -1.87 16.92 -10.22
C ALA A 76 -3.30 17.43 -10.44
N GLN A 77 -4.32 16.90 -9.75
CA GLN A 77 -5.70 17.39 -9.87
C GLN A 77 -5.91 18.75 -9.22
N VAL A 78 -5.34 18.98 -8.02
CA VAL A 78 -5.44 20.26 -7.35
C VAL A 78 -4.72 21.36 -8.13
N VAL A 79 -3.52 21.08 -8.65
CA VAL A 79 -2.77 22.03 -9.49
C VAL A 79 -3.53 22.37 -10.79
N ARG A 80 -4.24 21.41 -11.38
CA ARG A 80 -5.07 21.63 -12.58
C ARG A 80 -6.44 22.27 -12.28
N GLY A 81 -6.79 22.44 -11.01
CA GLY A 81 -8.10 22.98 -10.60
C GLY A 81 -9.27 22.01 -10.82
N THR A 82 -9.00 20.73 -11.05
CA THR A 82 -10.03 19.69 -11.22
C THR A 82 -10.72 19.34 -9.90
N SER A 83 -9.96 19.38 -8.80
CA SER A 83 -10.42 19.02 -7.46
C SER A 83 -10.04 20.10 -6.45
N THR A 84 -10.78 20.17 -5.34
CA THR A 84 -10.49 21.11 -4.24
C THR A 84 -9.23 20.72 -3.47
N ASP A 85 -8.71 21.69 -2.70
CA ASP A 85 -7.53 21.52 -1.87
C ASP A 85 -7.69 20.44 -0.80
N ASP A 86 -8.92 20.15 -0.38
CA ASP A 86 -9.26 19.11 0.61
C ASP A 86 -8.88 17.70 0.11
N LEU A 87 -8.79 17.49 -1.21
CA LEU A 87 -8.29 16.23 -1.77
C LEU A 87 -6.85 15.95 -1.29
N LEU A 88 -6.02 16.99 -1.17
CA LEU A 88 -4.65 16.83 -0.68
C LEU A 88 -4.58 16.51 0.81
N ASP A 89 -5.60 16.86 1.61
CA ASP A 89 -5.63 16.48 3.03
C ASP A 89 -5.84 14.98 3.22
N THR A 90 -6.49 14.32 2.26
CA THR A 90 -6.59 12.86 2.25
C THR A 90 -5.23 12.16 2.14
N TYR A 91 -4.19 12.81 1.61
CA TYR A 91 -2.84 12.23 1.58
C TYR A 91 -2.33 11.91 3.00
N HIS A 92 -2.46 12.86 3.93
CA HIS A 92 -2.08 12.63 5.32
C HIS A 92 -2.99 11.58 5.97
N GLY A 93 -4.30 11.73 5.84
CA GLY A 93 -5.28 10.81 6.44
C GLY A 93 -5.11 9.35 5.98
N GLU A 94 -4.66 9.15 4.75
CA GLU A 94 -4.43 7.81 4.17
C GLU A 94 -3.02 7.27 4.47
N ARG A 95 -1.97 8.08 4.32
CA ARG A 95 -0.58 7.58 4.34
C ARG A 95 0.10 7.66 5.70
N HIS A 96 -0.34 8.56 6.57
CA HIS A 96 0.22 8.65 7.92
C HIS A 96 -0.08 7.39 8.77
N PRO A 97 -1.31 6.83 8.79
CA PRO A 97 -1.56 5.58 9.51
C PRO A 97 -0.73 4.39 8.99
N VAL A 98 -0.52 4.32 7.67
CA VAL A 98 0.31 3.26 7.05
C VAL A 98 1.77 3.37 7.52
N GLY A 99 2.33 4.57 7.52
CA GLY A 99 3.69 4.81 8.05
C GLY A 99 3.82 4.44 9.53
N ALA A 100 2.83 4.81 10.35
CA ALA A 100 2.81 4.47 11.77
C ALA A 100 2.80 2.95 12.01
N GLN A 101 2.05 2.22 11.19
CA GLN A 101 1.97 0.76 11.26
C GLN A 101 3.31 0.10 10.89
N VAL A 102 3.96 0.57 9.82
CA VAL A 102 5.31 0.10 9.41
C VAL A 102 6.34 0.34 10.52
N LEU A 103 6.33 1.53 11.13
CA LEU A 103 7.21 1.84 12.28
C LEU A 103 6.96 0.88 13.45
N LYS A 104 5.70 0.65 13.79
CA LYS A 104 5.32 -0.28 14.87
C LYS A 104 5.85 -1.69 14.62
N HIS A 105 5.73 -2.20 13.38
CA HIS A 105 6.17 -3.55 13.07
C HIS A 105 7.68 -3.70 12.98
N THR A 106 8.37 -2.74 12.39
CA THR A 106 9.83 -2.76 12.32
C THR A 106 10.45 -2.69 13.71
N LEU A 107 9.87 -1.91 14.64
CA LEU A 107 10.24 -1.95 16.06
C LEU A 107 10.03 -3.34 16.68
N ALA A 108 8.89 -3.98 16.43
CA ALA A 108 8.60 -5.32 16.94
C ALA A 108 9.58 -6.38 16.40
N ILE A 109 9.87 -6.36 15.10
CA ILE A 109 10.81 -7.29 14.47
C ILE A 109 12.23 -7.04 15.00
N THR A 110 12.65 -5.78 15.15
CA THR A 110 13.96 -5.46 15.74
C THR A 110 14.06 -5.93 17.19
N ALA A 111 13.00 -5.76 17.99
CA ALA A 111 12.96 -6.30 19.36
C ALA A 111 13.04 -7.84 19.39
N LEU A 112 12.36 -8.52 18.45
CA LEU A 112 12.42 -9.97 18.27
C LEU A 112 13.76 -10.47 17.71
N SER A 113 14.70 -9.58 17.34
CA SER A 113 16.00 -9.96 16.78
C SER A 113 17.09 -10.05 17.86
N ARG A 114 16.75 -9.81 19.13
CA ARG A 114 17.69 -9.96 20.26
C ARG A 114 18.04 -11.44 20.48
N GLY A 115 19.28 -11.68 20.91
CA GLY A 115 19.83 -13.03 21.12
C GLY A 115 19.69 -13.58 22.54
N ASP A 116 18.89 -12.96 23.41
CA ASP A 116 18.69 -13.43 24.79
C ASP A 116 17.66 -14.57 24.87
N ASP A 117 17.79 -15.44 25.89
CA ASP A 117 17.00 -16.66 26.05
C ASP A 117 15.48 -16.40 26.03
N ARG A 118 15.04 -15.26 26.59
CA ARG A 118 13.62 -14.90 26.63
C ARG A 118 13.11 -14.55 25.24
N THR A 119 13.88 -13.77 24.47
CA THR A 119 13.52 -13.46 23.08
C THR A 119 13.57 -14.71 22.20
N ASN A 120 14.54 -15.62 22.41
CA ASN A 120 14.61 -16.87 21.67
C ASN A 120 13.38 -17.75 21.92
N ALA A 121 13.00 -17.98 23.18
CA ALA A 121 11.80 -18.74 23.53
C ALA A 121 10.51 -18.13 22.92
N LEU A 122 10.38 -16.80 22.95
CA LEU A 122 9.26 -16.11 22.29
C LEU A 122 9.27 -16.31 20.77
N ARG A 123 10.45 -16.26 20.14
CA ARG A 123 10.61 -16.47 18.70
C ARG A 123 10.19 -17.89 18.31
N ASP A 124 10.55 -18.89 19.11
CA ASP A 124 10.17 -20.28 18.89
C ASP A 124 8.64 -20.47 18.97
N SER A 125 7.98 -19.88 19.98
CA SER A 125 6.51 -19.89 20.07
C SER A 125 5.83 -19.17 18.89
N LEU A 126 6.38 -18.05 18.43
CA LEU A 126 5.85 -17.35 17.25
C LEU A 126 6.07 -18.16 15.96
N ALA A 127 7.14 -18.94 15.86
CA ALA A 127 7.40 -19.80 14.72
C ALA A 127 6.31 -20.89 14.57
N GLU A 128 5.82 -21.45 15.68
CA GLU A 128 4.69 -22.40 15.67
C GLU A 128 3.41 -21.74 15.14
N VAL A 129 3.13 -20.49 15.53
CA VAL A 129 1.98 -19.72 15.01
C VAL A 129 2.13 -19.47 13.51
N PHE A 130 3.33 -19.14 13.04
CA PHE A 130 3.59 -18.93 11.61
C PHE A 130 3.65 -20.23 10.79
N ALA A 131 3.69 -21.41 11.42
CA ALA A 131 3.48 -22.67 10.73
C ALA A 131 2.00 -22.84 10.28
N MET A 132 1.07 -22.07 10.85
CA MET A 132 -0.34 -22.04 10.44
C MET A 132 -0.56 -21.16 9.21
N ASP A 133 -1.56 -21.50 8.38
CA ASP A 133 -1.81 -20.81 7.12
C ASP A 133 -2.30 -19.36 7.28
N GLU A 134 -3.31 -19.13 8.11
CA GLU A 134 -3.94 -17.82 8.24
C GLU A 134 -3.01 -16.75 8.86
N PRO A 135 -2.34 -16.98 10.00
CA PRO A 135 -1.37 -16.04 10.55
C PRO A 135 -0.24 -15.70 9.58
N ARG A 136 0.28 -16.71 8.87
CA ARG A 136 1.34 -16.55 7.86
C ARG A 136 0.87 -15.72 6.67
N ARG A 137 -0.35 -15.95 6.17
CA ARG A 137 -0.95 -15.17 5.09
C ARG A 137 -1.21 -13.72 5.50
N HIS A 138 -1.75 -13.51 6.70
CA HIS A 138 -2.00 -12.17 7.24
C HIS A 138 -0.69 -11.39 7.35
N PHE A 139 0.34 -11.99 7.98
CA PHE A 139 1.64 -11.35 8.11
C PHE A 139 2.33 -11.12 6.76
N GLY A 140 2.19 -12.04 5.81
CA GLY A 140 2.72 -11.84 4.45
C GLY A 140 2.05 -10.68 3.71
N ALA A 141 0.72 -10.52 3.84
CA ALA A 141 0.00 -9.39 3.26
C ALA A 141 0.44 -8.06 3.87
N LEU A 142 0.65 -8.04 5.18
CA LEU A 142 1.17 -6.90 5.92
C LEU A 142 2.60 -6.53 5.49
N MET A 143 3.50 -7.51 5.44
CA MET A 143 4.91 -7.27 5.08
C MET A 143 5.08 -6.77 3.64
N SER A 144 4.22 -7.23 2.73
CA SER A 144 4.20 -6.79 1.33
C SER A 144 3.44 -5.47 1.10
N GLY A 145 2.70 -4.97 2.10
CA GLY A 145 1.84 -3.80 1.98
C GLY A 145 0.62 -4.03 1.07
N LEU A 146 0.26 -5.29 0.79
CA LEU A 146 -0.89 -5.63 -0.04
C LEU A 146 -2.22 -5.59 0.74
N ASP A 147 -2.16 -5.55 2.06
CA ASP A 147 -3.32 -5.42 2.95
C ASP A 147 -3.74 -3.96 3.23
N ILE A 148 -3.01 -2.97 2.69
CA ILE A 148 -3.28 -1.55 2.92
C ILE A 148 -4.71 -1.20 2.54
N HIS A 149 -5.41 -0.60 3.49
CA HIS A 149 -6.82 -0.23 3.40
C HIS A 149 -7.01 1.20 3.90
N TYR A 150 -7.53 2.06 3.03
CA TYR A 150 -7.98 3.39 3.43
C TYR A 150 -9.44 3.32 3.87
N ASP A 151 -9.73 3.73 5.10
CA ASP A 151 -11.09 3.70 5.62
C ASP A 151 -11.97 4.73 4.92
N PHE A 152 -12.83 4.25 4.02
CA PHE A 152 -13.85 5.05 3.33
C PHE A 152 -15.26 4.78 3.88
N GLY A 153 -15.36 4.17 5.05
CA GLY A 153 -16.61 3.78 5.68
C GLY A 153 -17.00 2.31 5.44
N PRO A 154 -18.18 1.90 5.94
CA PRO A 154 -18.67 0.54 5.79
C PRO A 154 -19.03 0.23 4.33
N GLY A 155 -18.98 -1.05 3.97
CA GLY A 155 -19.41 -1.52 2.66
C GLY A 155 -18.69 -2.80 2.24
N HIS A 156 -18.63 -3.02 0.94
CA HIS A 156 -17.96 -4.16 0.35
C HIS A 156 -16.48 -4.25 0.78
N PRO A 157 -15.92 -5.44 1.07
CA PRO A 157 -14.55 -5.61 1.59
C PRO A 157 -13.42 -5.00 0.73
N LEU A 158 -13.69 -4.78 -0.56
CA LEU A 158 -12.74 -4.17 -1.51
C LEU A 158 -12.68 -2.63 -1.42
N LEU A 159 -13.70 -1.97 -0.85
CA LEU A 159 -13.71 -0.52 -0.71
C LEU A 159 -12.46 -0.05 0.04
N GLY A 160 -11.79 0.98 -0.46
CA GLY A 160 -10.56 1.51 0.14
C GLY A 160 -9.30 0.68 -0.09
N ARG A 161 -9.42 -0.54 -0.62
CA ARG A 161 -8.29 -1.44 -0.90
C ARG A 161 -7.83 -1.35 -2.34
N ARG A 162 -6.63 -1.88 -2.59
CA ARG A 162 -6.07 -2.00 -3.93
C ARG A 162 -6.93 -2.95 -4.78
N MET A 163 -7.21 -2.53 -6.00
CA MET A 163 -7.83 -3.37 -7.03
C MET A 163 -6.93 -4.58 -7.33
N PRO A 164 -7.45 -5.82 -7.34
CA PRO A 164 -6.67 -6.98 -7.77
C PRO A 164 -6.32 -6.90 -9.27
N ASP A 165 -5.19 -7.48 -9.65
CA ASP A 165 -4.87 -7.64 -11.08
C ASP A 165 -5.60 -8.85 -11.63
N LEU A 166 -6.79 -8.62 -12.17
CA LEU A 166 -7.65 -9.68 -12.73
C LEU A 166 -7.44 -9.80 -14.24
N ASP A 167 -7.56 -11.00 -14.78
CA ASP A 167 -7.79 -11.26 -16.20
C ASP A 167 -9.20 -10.79 -16.57
N LEU A 168 -9.23 -9.88 -17.54
CA LEU A 168 -10.44 -9.23 -18.03
C LEU A 168 -10.59 -9.48 -19.52
N ILE A 169 -11.84 -9.61 -19.97
CA ILE A 169 -12.21 -9.54 -21.39
C ILE A 169 -12.94 -8.23 -21.62
N VAL A 170 -12.34 -7.34 -22.40
CA VAL A 170 -12.89 -6.03 -22.79
C VAL A 170 -13.07 -6.01 -24.29
N GLU A 171 -14.29 -5.78 -24.77
CA GLU A 171 -14.61 -5.78 -26.21
C GLU A 171 -14.10 -7.04 -26.96
N GLY A 172 -14.15 -8.20 -26.29
CA GLY A 172 -13.67 -9.47 -26.83
C GLY A 172 -12.15 -9.69 -26.80
N LYS A 173 -11.37 -8.74 -26.25
CA LYS A 173 -9.90 -8.84 -26.12
C LYS A 173 -9.50 -9.10 -24.67
N HIS A 174 -8.49 -9.96 -24.49
CA HIS A 174 -7.89 -10.21 -23.18
C HIS A 174 -7.03 -9.01 -22.74
N THR A 175 -7.16 -8.63 -21.48
CA THR A 175 -6.34 -7.61 -20.82
C THR A 175 -6.26 -7.89 -19.31
N ARG A 176 -5.48 -7.08 -18.60
CA ARG A 176 -5.33 -7.16 -17.14
C ARG A 176 -5.83 -5.86 -16.51
N ALA A 177 -6.37 -5.92 -15.29
CA ALA A 177 -6.85 -4.73 -14.61
C ALA A 177 -5.75 -3.65 -14.47
N PHE A 178 -4.48 -4.04 -14.25
CA PHE A 178 -3.37 -3.10 -14.14
C PHE A 178 -2.97 -2.45 -15.48
N GLU A 179 -3.23 -3.09 -16.62
CA GLU A 179 -3.00 -2.49 -17.94
C GLU A 179 -3.92 -1.27 -18.13
N LEU A 180 -5.17 -1.36 -17.66
CA LEU A 180 -6.15 -0.28 -17.76
C LEU A 180 -5.79 0.93 -16.88
N LEU A 181 -4.99 0.74 -15.82
CA LEU A 181 -4.57 1.79 -14.89
C LEU A 181 -3.32 2.57 -15.35
N ARG A 182 -2.60 2.10 -16.38
CA ARG A 182 -1.36 2.75 -16.88
C ARG A 182 -1.57 4.17 -17.39
N THR A 183 -2.81 4.52 -17.76
CA THR A 183 -3.17 5.87 -18.21
C THR A 183 -3.24 6.89 -17.06
N ALA A 184 -3.14 6.44 -15.80
CA ALA A 184 -3.30 7.24 -14.60
C ALA A 184 -4.62 8.05 -14.55
N LYS A 185 -5.67 7.53 -15.21
CA LYS A 185 -7.02 8.08 -15.17
C LYS A 185 -7.86 7.31 -14.15
N PRO A 186 -8.87 7.96 -13.52
CA PRO A 186 -9.92 7.24 -12.81
C PRO A 186 -10.58 6.21 -13.73
N LEU A 187 -10.83 5.02 -13.21
CA LEU A 187 -11.35 3.89 -13.98
C LEU A 187 -12.65 3.38 -13.35
N LEU A 188 -13.74 3.41 -14.11
CA LEU A 188 -14.99 2.74 -13.76
C LEU A 188 -15.04 1.40 -14.50
N LEU A 189 -14.87 0.29 -13.78
CA LEU A 189 -15.03 -1.07 -14.31
C LEU A 189 -16.43 -1.57 -14.01
N ASN A 190 -17.16 -1.97 -15.05
CA ASN A 190 -18.52 -2.52 -14.95
C ASN A 190 -18.54 -3.98 -15.42
N PHE A 191 -18.98 -4.88 -14.55
CA PHE A 191 -18.96 -6.33 -14.80
C PHE A 191 -20.31 -6.90 -15.23
N VAL A 192 -21.40 -6.16 -15.01
CA VAL A 192 -22.78 -6.63 -15.24
C VAL A 192 -23.58 -5.76 -16.21
N ALA A 193 -22.90 -4.85 -16.93
CA ALA A 193 -23.51 -3.91 -17.88
C ALA A 193 -24.69 -3.11 -17.29
N VAL A 194 -24.66 -2.82 -15.98
CA VAL A 194 -25.61 -1.89 -15.35
C VAL A 194 -25.47 -0.53 -16.03
N PRO A 195 -26.57 0.15 -16.41
CA PRO A 195 -26.50 1.48 -17.00
C PRO A 195 -25.97 2.47 -15.97
N LEU A 196 -24.64 2.60 -15.90
CA LEU A 196 -23.97 3.60 -15.09
C LEU A 196 -23.91 4.89 -15.89
N ARG A 197 -24.33 6.01 -15.30
CA ARG A 197 -24.24 7.34 -15.91
C ARG A 197 -22.78 7.82 -15.99
N ALA A 198 -21.99 7.24 -16.88
CA ALA A 198 -20.60 7.61 -17.09
C ALA A 198 -20.44 8.35 -18.42
N GLY A 199 -20.51 9.69 -18.36
CA GLY A 199 -20.36 10.59 -19.50
C GLY A 199 -19.43 11.75 -19.17
N GLN A 200 -18.19 11.47 -18.79
CA GLN A 200 -17.21 12.52 -18.47
C GLN A 200 -15.85 12.23 -19.10
N ASP A 201 -15.28 13.22 -19.78
CA ASP A 201 -14.03 13.14 -20.56
C ASP A 201 -12.80 12.70 -19.73
N HIS A 202 -12.86 12.81 -18.40
CA HIS A 202 -11.78 12.46 -17.48
C HIS A 202 -11.91 11.07 -16.83
N LEU A 203 -13.05 10.39 -16.99
CA LEU A 203 -13.30 9.07 -16.43
C LEU A 203 -13.17 8.00 -17.53
N GLN A 204 -12.28 7.03 -17.32
CA GLN A 204 -12.21 5.86 -18.20
C GLN A 204 -13.31 4.88 -17.78
N SER A 205 -14.36 4.72 -18.59
CA SER A 205 -15.43 3.76 -18.33
C SER A 205 -15.27 2.53 -19.21
N VAL A 206 -15.20 1.34 -18.59
CA VAL A 206 -14.95 0.08 -19.28
C VAL A 206 -15.94 -0.99 -18.82
N VAL A 207 -16.56 -1.66 -19.78
CA VAL A 207 -17.34 -2.88 -19.53
C VAL A 207 -16.43 -4.08 -19.74
N ALA A 208 -16.29 -4.92 -18.71
CA ALA A 208 -15.38 -6.06 -18.72
C ALA A 208 -16.09 -7.33 -18.24
N LYS A 209 -15.69 -8.48 -18.77
CA LYS A 209 -16.04 -9.78 -18.18
C LYS A 209 -14.86 -10.29 -17.37
N CYS A 210 -15.14 -10.87 -16.21
CA CYS A 210 -14.16 -11.53 -15.37
C CYS A 210 -14.75 -12.86 -14.90
N SER A 211 -13.99 -13.95 -15.05
CA SER A 211 -14.36 -15.29 -14.56
C SER A 211 -13.46 -15.76 -13.41
N GLU A 212 -12.55 -14.90 -12.94
CA GLU A 212 -11.67 -15.21 -11.83
C GLU A 212 -12.38 -15.08 -10.47
N ARG A 213 -11.86 -15.82 -9.50
CA ARG A 213 -12.24 -15.64 -8.09
C ARG A 213 -11.60 -14.37 -7.55
N TRP A 214 -12.36 -13.63 -6.77
CA TRP A 214 -11.87 -12.39 -6.16
C TRP A 214 -11.26 -12.72 -4.81
N VAL A 215 -9.93 -12.82 -4.77
CA VAL A 215 -9.19 -13.12 -3.54
C VAL A 215 -8.39 -11.90 -3.12
N LEU A 216 -8.70 -11.37 -1.94
CA LEU A 216 -8.03 -10.21 -1.38
C LEU A 216 -6.90 -10.65 -0.41
N PRO A 217 -5.70 -10.07 -0.52
CA PRO A 217 -4.60 -10.33 0.42
C PRO A 217 -5.03 -10.07 1.87
N GLY A 218 -4.79 -11.05 2.76
CA GLY A 218 -5.14 -10.96 4.18
C GLY A 218 -6.63 -11.14 4.53
N ILE A 219 -7.53 -11.26 3.55
CA ILE A 219 -8.98 -11.49 3.78
C ILE A 219 -9.42 -12.84 3.21
N GLY A 220 -8.98 -13.18 1.99
CA GLY A 220 -9.46 -14.37 1.29
C GLY A 220 -10.48 -14.05 0.21
N GLU A 221 -11.32 -15.03 -0.11
CA GLU A 221 -12.30 -14.93 -1.20
C GLU A 221 -13.46 -14.01 -0.81
N VAL A 222 -13.86 -13.12 -1.72
CA VAL A 222 -14.97 -12.18 -1.55
C VAL A 222 -15.93 -12.27 -2.72
N THR A 223 -17.17 -11.83 -2.52
CA THR A 223 -18.15 -11.74 -3.59
C THR A 223 -17.68 -10.77 -4.68
N PRO A 224 -17.78 -11.11 -5.98
CA PRO A 224 -17.46 -10.17 -7.05
C PRO A 224 -18.43 -8.97 -7.02
N PRO A 225 -17.93 -7.72 -7.04
CA PRO A 225 -18.79 -6.56 -7.15
C PRO A 225 -19.38 -6.44 -8.56
N SER A 226 -20.50 -5.71 -8.69
CA SER A 226 -21.14 -5.45 -9.97
C SER A 226 -20.35 -4.41 -10.79
N ALA A 227 -19.76 -3.44 -10.09
CA ALA A 227 -18.89 -2.41 -10.65
C ALA A 227 -17.94 -1.86 -9.59
N VAL A 228 -16.83 -1.28 -10.00
CA VAL A 228 -15.88 -0.59 -9.11
C VAL A 228 -15.38 0.70 -9.73
N LEU A 229 -15.25 1.74 -8.91
CA LEU A 229 -14.56 2.97 -9.26
C LEU A 229 -13.15 2.91 -8.66
N VAL A 230 -12.14 2.87 -9.51
CA VAL A 230 -10.73 2.76 -9.14
C VAL A 230 -10.05 4.11 -9.34
N ARG A 231 -9.33 4.56 -8.31
CA ARG A 231 -8.49 5.76 -8.34
C ARG A 231 -7.24 5.54 -9.20
N PRO A 232 -6.57 6.62 -9.64
CA PRO A 232 -5.30 6.51 -10.38
C PRO A 232 -4.18 5.75 -9.67
N ASP A 233 -4.21 5.66 -8.33
CA ASP A 233 -3.26 4.88 -7.53
C ASP A 233 -3.66 3.39 -7.37
N GLY A 234 -4.77 2.98 -8.00
CA GLY A 234 -5.27 1.61 -7.97
C GLY A 234 -6.14 1.27 -6.76
N HIS A 235 -6.43 2.22 -5.85
CA HIS A 235 -7.37 1.97 -4.74
C HIS A 235 -8.82 2.16 -5.17
N VAL A 236 -9.71 1.30 -4.68
CA VAL A 236 -11.14 1.34 -4.98
C VAL A 236 -11.82 2.42 -4.13
N ALA A 237 -12.39 3.41 -4.80
CA ALA A 237 -13.09 4.55 -4.20
C ALA A 237 -14.60 4.33 -4.03
N TRP A 238 -15.18 3.38 -4.77
CA TRP A 238 -16.59 3.00 -4.68
C TRP A 238 -16.78 1.59 -5.24
N VAL A 239 -17.79 0.90 -4.72
CA VAL A 239 -18.20 -0.43 -5.15
C VAL A 239 -19.70 -0.43 -5.41
N GLY A 240 -20.11 -0.96 -6.56
CA GLY A 240 -21.51 -1.16 -6.93
C GLY A 240 -21.96 -2.60 -6.67
N GLU A 241 -23.18 -2.73 -6.15
CA GLU A 241 -23.85 -4.00 -5.86
C GLU A 241 -25.18 -4.09 -6.66
N GLY A 242 -25.11 -3.83 -7.95
CA GLY A 242 -26.24 -3.88 -8.89
C GLY A 242 -26.96 -2.53 -9.11
N ARG A 243 -26.55 -1.47 -8.41
CA ARG A 243 -27.07 -0.10 -8.53
C ARG A 243 -25.93 0.92 -8.54
N ASP A 244 -26.20 2.16 -8.95
CA ASP A 244 -25.26 3.28 -8.98
C ASP A 244 -25.33 4.18 -7.72
N GLU A 245 -26.01 3.70 -6.66
CA GLU A 245 -26.12 4.40 -5.38
C GLU A 245 -24.71 4.76 -4.84
N GLY A 246 -24.52 6.04 -4.52
CA GLY A 246 -23.26 6.56 -4.01
C GLY A 246 -22.17 6.83 -5.06
N LEU A 247 -22.33 6.41 -6.33
CA LEU A 247 -21.33 6.63 -7.38
C LEU A 247 -21.08 8.13 -7.62
N ASP A 248 -22.14 8.91 -7.72
CA ASP A 248 -22.05 10.37 -7.90
C ASP A 248 -21.36 11.08 -6.73
N ALA A 249 -21.61 10.60 -5.50
CA ALA A 249 -20.95 11.12 -4.31
C ALA A 249 -19.46 10.78 -4.31
N ALA A 250 -19.09 9.56 -4.71
CA ALA A 250 -17.70 9.15 -4.86
C ALA A 250 -16.97 9.93 -5.97
N LEU A 251 -17.61 10.11 -7.13
CA LEU A 251 -17.06 10.93 -8.22
C LEU A 251 -16.83 12.38 -7.77
N ARG A 252 -17.78 12.97 -7.05
CA ARG A 252 -17.61 14.32 -6.47
C ARG A 252 -16.47 14.38 -5.46
N ARG A 253 -16.40 13.41 -4.55
CA ARG A 253 -15.37 13.36 -3.51
C ARG A 253 -13.95 13.27 -4.08
N TRP A 254 -13.76 12.48 -5.12
CA TRP A 254 -12.42 12.10 -5.57
C TRP A 254 -11.95 12.81 -6.83
N PHE A 255 -12.85 13.24 -7.71
CA PHE A 255 -12.50 13.64 -9.07
C PHE A 255 -13.21 14.93 -9.55
N ARG A 256 -13.94 15.63 -8.67
CA ARG A 256 -14.59 16.89 -9.01
C ARG A 256 -14.40 17.94 -7.92
N ARG A 257 -14.74 19.15 -8.31
CA ARG A 257 -14.93 20.29 -7.43
C ARG A 257 -16.37 20.38 -6.94
#